data_AF-A0A5N7MRM9-F1
#
_entry.id   AF-A0A5N7MRM9-F1
#
_cell.length_a   1.000
_cell.length_b   1.000
_cell.length_c   1.000
_cell.angle_alpha   90.00
_cell.angle_beta   90.00
_cell.angle_gamma   90.00
#
_symmetry.space_group_name_H-M   'P 1'
#
loop_
_entity.id
_entity.type
_entity.pdbx_description
1 polymer ?
#
loop_
_entity_poly.entity_id
_entity_poly.type
_entity_poly.pdbx_seq_one_letter_code
_entity_poly.pdbx_strand_id
1 'polypeptide(L)' 'MRCFFHLVNGREMILDDTGVDVVDFEMAATQARNAIDELRYANGGSRDDWSGWRLEIVGVEGRLLHSLDLEPALH' A
#
# COMPACT_ATOMS: atom_id res chain seq x y z
N MET A 1 5.57 -6.44 -15.08
CA MET A 1 4.51 -5.41 -15.12
C MET A 1 4.82 -4.39 -14.04
N ARG A 2 4.53 -3.12 -14.26
CA ARG A 2 4.77 -2.09 -13.24
C ARG A 2 3.49 -1.83 -12.46
N CYS A 3 3.59 -1.83 -11.14
CA CYS A 3 2.51 -1.51 -10.24
C CYS A 3 2.90 -0.31 -9.39
N PHE A 4 1.95 0.56 -9.11
CA PHE A 4 2.12 1.75 -8.28
C PHE A 4 1.38 1.52 -6.96
N PHE A 5 2.00 1.91 -5.86
CA PHE A 5 1.46 1.68 -4.51
C PHE A 5 1.04 3.01 -3.91
N HIS A 6 -0.22 3.39 -4.14
CA HIS A 6 -0.74 4.65 -3.65
C HIS A 6 -1.20 4.51 -2.21
N LEU A 7 -0.73 5.37 -1.33
CA LEU A 7 -1.23 5.45 0.03
C LEU A 7 -2.42 6.40 0.05
N VAL A 8 -3.59 5.92 0.41
CA VAL A 8 -4.80 6.72 0.45
C VAL A 8 -5.44 6.64 1.82
N ASN A 9 -5.84 7.78 2.34
CA ASN A 9 -6.76 7.93 3.44
C ASN A 9 -7.94 8.74 2.90
N GLY A 10 -9.14 8.63 3.48
CA GLY A 10 -10.31 9.41 3.04
C GLY A 10 -10.12 10.94 3.03
N ARG A 11 -8.97 11.44 3.49
CA ARG A 11 -8.56 12.85 3.49
C ARG A 11 -7.37 13.16 2.59
N GLU A 12 -6.44 12.21 2.39
CA GLU A 12 -5.15 12.45 1.75
C GLU A 12 -4.78 11.30 0.81
N MET A 13 -4.11 11.62 -0.29
CA MET A 13 -3.64 10.63 -1.26
C MET A 13 -2.18 10.92 -1.58
N ILE A 14 -1.33 9.95 -1.29
CA ILE A 14 0.10 9.92 -1.60
C ILE A 14 0.27 8.97 -2.77
N LEU A 15 0.53 9.54 -3.95
CA LEU A 15 0.80 8.77 -5.16
C LEU A 15 2.25 8.31 -5.16
N ASP A 16 2.45 7.08 -5.64
CA ASP A 16 3.77 6.53 -5.89
C ASP A 16 4.09 6.73 -7.37
N ASP A 17 4.97 7.69 -7.67
CA ASP A 17 5.42 7.97 -9.04
C ASP A 17 6.55 7.02 -9.48
N THR A 18 7.18 6.35 -8.52
CA THR A 18 8.25 5.38 -8.82
C THR A 18 7.61 4.09 -9.32
N GLY A 19 6.71 3.48 -8.57
CA GLY A 19 6.18 2.16 -8.90
C GLY A 19 7.26 1.06 -8.91
N VAL A 20 6.82 -0.19 -8.82
CA VAL A 20 7.70 -1.36 -8.75
C VAL A 20 7.42 -2.28 -9.93
N ASP A 21 8.49 -2.73 -10.58
CA ASP A 21 8.42 -3.81 -11.56
C ASP A 21 8.26 -5.15 -10.84
N VAL A 22 7.11 -5.77 -11.06
CA VAL A 22 6.72 -7.07 -10.51
C VAL A 22 6.50 -8.07 -11.65
N VAL A 23 6.86 -9.32 -11.42
CA VAL A 23 6.64 -10.38 -12.42
C VAL A 23 5.19 -10.84 -12.46
N ASP A 24 4.51 -10.85 -11.32
CA ASP A 24 3.15 -11.33 -11.14
C ASP A 24 2.43 -10.58 -10.00
N PHE A 25 1.12 -10.78 -9.90
CA PHE A 25 0.29 -10.16 -8.87
C PHE A 25 0.65 -10.62 -7.45
N GLU A 26 1.15 -11.85 -7.29
CA GLU A 26 1.58 -12.37 -6.00
C GLU A 26 2.81 -11.62 -5.48
N MET A 27 3.79 -11.35 -6.35
CA MET A 27 4.91 -10.47 -6.04
C MET A 27 4.43 -9.05 -5.69
N ALA A 28 3.44 -8.50 -6.41
CA ALA A 28 2.86 -7.19 -6.08
C ALA A 28 2.25 -7.17 -4.69
N ALA A 29 1.45 -8.17 -4.33
CA ALA A 29 0.85 -8.30 -3.00
C ALA A 29 1.91 -8.49 -1.90
N THR A 30 3.00 -9.21 -2.20
CA THR A 30 4.12 -9.39 -1.28
C THR A 30 4.87 -8.08 -1.03
N GLN A 31 5.16 -7.32 -2.09
CA GLN A 31 5.80 -6.00 -1.98
C GLN A 31 4.90 -5.01 -1.23
N ALA A 32 3.59 -5.01 -1.50
CA ALA A 32 2.63 -4.21 -0.76
C ALA A 32 2.67 -4.53 0.75
N ARG A 33 2.64 -5.82 1.12
CA ARG A 33 2.70 -6.22 2.53
C ARG A 33 4.01 -5.83 3.20
N ASN A 34 5.14 -6.03 2.51
CA ASN A 34 6.45 -5.60 3.00
C ASN A 34 6.49 -4.09 3.23
N ALA A 35 6.00 -3.28 2.28
CA ALA A 35 5.94 -1.84 2.43
C ALA A 35 5.07 -1.41 3.63
N ILE A 36 3.92 -2.06 3.84
CA ILE A 36 3.08 -1.82 5.03
C ILE A 36 3.83 -2.18 6.33
N ASP A 37 4.55 -3.29 6.35
CA ASP A 37 5.31 -3.72 7.51
C ASP A 37 6.47 -2.76 7.82
N GLU A 38 7.22 -2.33 6.80
CA GLU A 38 8.27 -1.33 6.92
C GLU A 38 7.74 0.01 7.42
N LEU A 39 6.60 0.48 6.89
CA LEU A 39 5.95 1.71 7.35
C LEU A 39 5.52 1.62 8.83
N ARG A 40 4.97 0.47 9.23
CA ARG A 40 4.59 0.22 10.63
C ARG A 40 5.80 0.19 11.55
N TYR A 41 6.88 -0.45 11.12
CA TYR A 41 8.12 -0.56 11.88
C TYR A 41 8.84 0.78 12.01
N ALA A 42 8.96 1.53 10.91
CA ALA A 42 9.67 2.81 10.86
C ALA A 42 8.99 3.91 11.70
N ASN A 43 7.65 3.93 11.78
CA ASN A 43 6.90 4.97 12.50
C ASN A 43 6.62 4.62 13.97
N GLY A 44 7.25 3.58 14.52
CA GLY A 44 7.14 3.27 15.95
C GLY A 44 5.73 2.87 16.41
N GLY A 45 4.90 2.34 15.50
CA GLY A 45 3.73 1.54 15.86
C GLY A 45 2.53 2.24 16.48
N SER A 46 2.34 3.56 16.30
CA SER A 46 1.04 4.16 16.65
C SER A 46 0.02 3.85 15.57
N ARG A 47 -0.87 2.89 15.87
CA ARG A 47 -1.98 2.47 15.02
C ARG A 47 -2.87 3.63 14.56
N ASP A 48 -2.96 4.68 15.37
CA ASP A 48 -3.75 5.89 15.12
C ASP A 48 -3.25 6.69 13.91
N ASP A 49 -1.94 6.68 13.66
CA ASP A 49 -1.31 7.42 12.56
C ASP A 49 -1.71 6.82 11.20
N TRP A 50 -1.92 5.50 11.18
CA TRP A 50 -2.30 4.73 10.01
C TRP A 50 -3.79 4.36 9.94
N SER A 51 -4.61 4.86 10.87
CA SER A 51 -6.06 4.61 10.86
C SER A 51 -6.72 5.22 9.62
N GLY A 52 -7.48 4.41 8.89
CA GLY A 52 -8.10 4.80 7.63
C GLY A 52 -7.15 4.88 6.43
N TRP A 53 -5.84 4.64 6.63
CA TRP A 53 -4.90 4.53 5.52
C TRP A 53 -4.97 3.15 4.87
N ARG A 54 -4.88 3.15 3.54
CA ARG A 54 -4.91 1.96 2.71
C ARG A 54 -3.88 2.08 1.61
N LEU A 55 -3.21 0.97 1.30
CA LEU A 55 -2.30 0.85 0.17
C LEU A 55 -3.07 0.32 -1.02
N GLU A 56 -3.24 1.14 -2.04
CA GLU A 56 -3.86 0.80 -3.30
C GLU A 56 -2.78 0.40 -4.32
N ILE A 57 -2.87 -0.83 -4.82
CA ILE A 57 -2.03 -1.34 -5.90
C ILE A 57 -2.71 -0.99 -7.22
N VAL A 58 -2.08 -0.12 -8.00
CA VAL A 58 -2.59 0.38 -9.28
C VAL A 58 -1.69 -0.11 -10.41
N GLY A 59 -2.27 -0.64 -11.48
CA GLY A 59 -1.51 -1.04 -12.66
C GLY A 59 -1.11 0.16 -13.53
N VAL A 60 -0.26 -0.07 -14.53
CA VAL A 60 0.15 0.97 -15.51
C VAL A 60 -1.01 1.65 -16.25
N GLU A 61 -2.16 1.00 -16.32
CA GLU A 61 -3.37 1.55 -16.95
C GLU A 61 -4.16 2.47 -16.00
N GLY A 62 -3.68 2.71 -14.78
CA GLY A 62 -4.39 3.50 -13.76
C GLY A 62 -5.55 2.74 -13.11
N ARG A 63 -5.67 1.43 -13.35
CA ARG A 63 -6.71 0.59 -12.76
C ARG A 63 -6.28 0.07 -11.39
N LEU A 64 -7.14 0.24 -10.39
CA LEU A 64 -7.00 -0.40 -9.08
C LEU A 64 -7.04 -1.93 -9.25
N LEU A 65 -5.93 -2.58 -8.91
CA LEU A 65 -5.78 -4.04 -8.90
C LEU A 65 -6.13 -4.60 -7.52
N HIS A 66 -5.66 -3.94 -6.46
CA HIS A 66 -5.89 -4.38 -5.09
C HIS A 66 -5.83 -3.23 -4.10
N SER A 67 -6.43 -3.40 -2.93
CA SER A 67 -6.37 -2.44 -1.83
C SER A 67 -6.17 -3.17 -0.51
N LEU A 68 -5.21 -2.73 0.29
CA LEU A 68 -4.85 -3.33 1.57
C LEU A 68 -4.91 -2.27 2.67
N ASP A 69 -5.68 -2.52 3.71
CA ASP A 69 -5.73 -1.63 4.86
C ASP A 69 -4.42 -1.67 5.66
N LEU A 70 -3.91 -0.49 6.04
CA LEU A 70 -2.72 -0.37 6.89
C LEU A 70 -3.06 -0.60 8.36
N GLU A 71 -4.33 -0.52 8.74
CA GLU A 71 -4.80 -0.89 10.06
C GLU A 71 -4.74 -2.42 10.26
N PRO A 72 -4.18 -2.92 11.37
CA PRO A 72 -4.30 -4.33 11.69
C PRO A 72 -5.78 -4.63 11.93
N ALA A 73 -6.31 -5.69 11.33
CA ALA A 73 -7.66 -6.16 11.65
C ALA A 73 -7.75 -6.37 13.17
N LEU A 74 -8.64 -5.64 13.84
CA LEU A 74 -8.99 -5.92 15.23
C LEU A 74 -9.52 -7.35 15.26
N HIS A 75 -8.78 -8.26 15.89
CA HIS A 75 -9.27 -9.57 16.30
C HIS A 75 -9.65 -9.51 17.78
#